data_AF-A0A4D4LG22-F1
#
_entry.id   AF-A0A4D4LG22-F1
#
_cell.length_a   1.000
_cell.length_b   1.000
_cell.length_c   1.000
_cell.angle_alpha   90.00
_cell.angle_beta   90.00
_cell.angle_gamma   90.00
#
_symmetry.space_group_name_H-M   'P 1'
#
loop_
_entity.id
_entity.type
_entity.pdbx_description
1 polymer ?
#
loop_
_entity_poly.entity_id
_entity_poly.type
_entity_poly.pdbx_seq_one_letter_code
_entity_poly.pdbx_strand_id
1 'polypeptide(L)'
;MPLPVRTRRPDVAVAAIMRSIGRRPRPTPIGFVCQPCSVSWVGEEGDCWNCGRPASSKHTRDSVLQILLAAVEGVEGDDTAPSIGRADQ
;
A
#
# COMPACT_ATOMS: atom_id res chain seq x y z
N MET A 1 19.15 -30.83 -24.81
CA MET A 1 18.15 -31.61 -24.04
C MET A 1 17.76 -30.80 -22.81
N PRO A 2 16.51 -30.31 -22.68
CA PRO A 2 16.08 -29.53 -21.51
C PRO A 2 15.81 -30.45 -20.31
N LEU A 3 16.32 -30.09 -19.13
CA LEU A 3 16.07 -30.80 -17.89
C LEU A 3 14.68 -30.42 -17.33
N PRO A 4 13.88 -31.37 -16.84
CA PRO A 4 12.58 -31.07 -16.24
C PRO A 4 12.78 -30.35 -14.91
N VAL A 5 12.36 -29.08 -14.85
CA VAL A 5 12.30 -28.31 -13.60
C VAL A 5 11.16 -28.87 -12.75
N ARG A 6 11.51 -29.69 -11.75
CA ARG A 6 10.55 -30.09 -10.72
C ARG A 6 10.23 -28.87 -9.87
N THR A 7 9.10 -28.22 -10.15
CA THR A 7 8.52 -27.20 -9.26
C THR A 7 8.13 -27.88 -7.96
N ARG A 8 8.98 -27.78 -6.94
CA ARG A 8 8.68 -28.28 -5.59
C ARG A 8 7.52 -27.44 -5.08
N ARG A 9 6.35 -28.06 -4.90
CA ARG A 9 5.19 -27.39 -4.29
C ARG A 9 5.65 -26.89 -2.92
N PRO A 10 5.60 -25.58 -2.64
CA PRO A 10 6.00 -25.08 -1.33
C PRO A 10 5.09 -25.72 -0.29
N ASP A 11 5.69 -26.23 0.77
CA ASP A 11 4.98 -26.77 1.91
C ASP A 11 3.96 -25.72 2.40
N VAL A 12 2.73 -26.17 2.69
CA VAL A 12 1.62 -25.27 3.09
C VAL A 12 2.03 -24.42 4.30
N ALA A 13 2.84 -24.97 5.21
CA ALA A 13 3.38 -24.24 6.35
C ALA A 13 4.31 -23.10 5.93
N VAL A 14 5.20 -23.33 4.95
CA VAL A 14 6.10 -22.30 4.42
C VAL A 14 5.32 -21.18 3.75
N ALA A 15 4.31 -21.53 2.95
CA ALA A 15 3.43 -20.53 2.32
C ALA A 15 2.67 -19.69 3.36
N ALA A 16 2.21 -20.30 4.47
CA ALA A 16 1.57 -19.58 5.57
C ALA A 16 2.53 -18.62 6.28
N ILE A 17 3.79 -19.01 6.50
CA ILE A 17 4.83 -18.15 7.07
C ILE A 17 5.13 -16.96 6.15
N MET A 18 5.27 -17.20 4.84
CA MET A 18 5.51 -16.11 3.89
C MET A 18 4.35 -15.11 3.88
N ARG A 19 3.10 -15.59 3.92
CA ARG A 19 1.92 -14.72 4.03
C ARG A 19 1.89 -13.94 5.34
N SER A 20 2.30 -14.53 6.46
CA SER A 20 2.30 -13.82 7.75
C SER A 20 3.34 -12.68 7.79
N ILE A 21 4.47 -12.83 7.08
CA ILE A 21 5.44 -11.74 6.89
C ILE A 21 4.83 -10.61 6.05
N GLY A 22 4.13 -10.95 4.97
CA GLY A 22 3.46 -9.97 4.10
C GLY A 22 2.32 -9.21 4.77
N ARG A 23 1.66 -9.81 5.77
CA ARG A 23 0.55 -9.20 6.53
C ARG A 23 0.97 -8.33 7.71
N ARG A 24 2.29 -8.20 7.98
CA ARG A 24 2.74 -7.34 9.08
C ARG A 24 2.36 -5.89 8.80
N PRO A 25 1.70 -5.19 9.75
CA PRO A 25 1.42 -3.78 9.61
C PRO A 25 2.74 -3.04 9.38
N ARG A 26 2.91 -2.44 8.20
CA ARG A 26 4.01 -1.52 7.98
C ARG A 26 3.57 -0.15 8.48
N PRO A 27 4.37 0.53 9.32
CA PRO A 27 4.08 1.92 9.63
C PRO A 27 3.99 2.70 8.33
N THR A 28 2.89 3.43 8.15
CA THR A 28 2.69 4.26 6.96
C THR A 28 3.71 5.40 7.01
N PRO A 29 4.63 5.47 6.03
CA PRO A 29 5.64 6.52 6.02
C PRO A 29 4.95 7.88 5.92
N ILE A 30 5.25 8.74 6.89
CA ILE A 30 4.83 10.13 6.86
C ILE A 30 5.85 10.90 6.03
N GLY A 31 5.36 11.57 4.98
CA GLY A 31 6.15 12.50 4.22
C GLY A 31 5.87 13.94 4.61
N PHE A 32 6.89 14.77 4.47
CA PHE A 32 6.88 16.19 4.82
C PHE A 32 7.40 17.01 3.64
N VAL A 33 6.90 18.23 3.52
CA VAL A 33 7.37 19.21 2.54
C VAL A 33 7.61 20.55 3.23
N CYS A 34 8.78 21.13 2.97
CA CYS A 34 9.09 22.51 3.34
C CYS A 34 8.95 23.39 2.09
N GLN A 35 7.91 24.23 2.02
CA GLN A 35 7.70 25.16 0.90
C GLN A 35 8.84 26.19 0.78
N PRO A 36 9.33 26.84 1.87
CA PRO A 36 10.41 27.81 1.78
C PRO A 36 11.70 27.26 1.15
N CYS A 37 12.03 26.00 1.44
CA CYS A 37 13.25 25.36 0.93
C CYS A 37 12.99 24.45 -0.28
N SER A 38 11.73 24.23 -0.66
CA SER A 38 11.32 23.29 -1.71
C SER A 38 11.89 21.87 -1.57
N VAL A 39 12.00 21.38 -0.32
CA VAL A 39 12.53 20.05 -0.01
C VAL A 39 11.42 19.16 0.52
N SER A 40 11.44 17.88 0.13
CA SER A 40 10.56 16.85 0.65
C SER A 40 11.35 15.71 1.29
N TRP A 41 10.88 15.17 2.40
CA TRP A 41 11.49 14.02 3.07
C TRP A 41 10.44 13.09 3.68
N VAL A 42 10.88 11.93 4.16
CA VAL A 42 10.05 10.94 4.85
C VAL A 42 10.75 10.56 6.15
N GLY A 43 10.01 10.54 7.26
CA GLY A 43 10.59 10.22 8.56
C GLY A 43 9.62 10.45 9.71
N GLU A 44 10.14 10.39 10.94
CA GLU A 44 9.38 10.69 12.16
C GLU A 44 9.44 12.18 12.53
N GLU A 45 10.52 12.85 12.12
CA GLU A 45 10.78 14.26 12.44
C GLU A 45 10.11 15.21 11.44
N GLY A 46 9.33 16.16 11.97
CA GLY A 46 8.60 17.15 11.20
C GLY A 46 9.39 18.42 10.87
N ASP A 47 10.60 18.59 11.38
CA ASP A 47 11.41 19.79 11.15
C ASP A 47 12.29 19.65 9.91
N CYS A 48 12.37 20.71 9.13
CA CYS A 48 13.17 20.75 7.91
C CYS A 48 14.66 20.76 8.28
N TRP A 49 15.41 19.75 7.86
CA TRP A 49 16.85 19.64 8.09
C TRP A 49 17.68 20.78 7.47
N ASN A 50 17.14 21.50 6.48
CA ASN A 50 17.84 22.60 5.83
C ASN A 50 17.68 23.94 6.56
N CYS A 51 16.48 24.25 7.07
CA CYS A 51 16.19 25.57 7.66
C CYS A 51 15.73 25.54 9.12
N GLY A 52 15.57 24.35 9.71
CA GLY A 52 15.13 24.16 11.10
C GLY A 52 13.69 24.57 11.38
N ARG A 53 12.90 24.90 10.35
CA ARG A 53 11.48 25.27 10.49
C ARG A 53 10.60 24.02 10.40
N PRO A 54 9.42 24.02 11.05
CA PRO A 54 8.46 22.95 10.89
C PRO A 54 8.03 22.79 9.42
N ALA A 55 7.74 21.56 9.03
CA ALA A 55 7.24 21.24 7.69
C ALA A 55 5.99 22.05 7.37
N SER A 56 5.92 22.56 6.14
CA SER A 56 4.78 23.33 5.65
C SER A 56 3.56 22.44 5.39
N SER A 57 3.79 21.18 5.00
CA SER A 57 2.73 20.20 4.86
C SER A 57 3.20 18.79 5.22
N LYS A 58 2.24 17.96 5.63
CA LYS A 58 2.39 16.54 5.94
C LYS A 58 1.49 15.75 5.00
N HIS A 59 2.01 14.66 4.45
CA HIS A 59 1.23 13.73 3.64
C HIS A 59 1.51 12.27 4.02
N THR A 60 0.47 11.48 4.19
CA THR A 60 0.58 10.03 4.25
C THR A 60 0.50 9.50 2.83
N ARG A 61 1.53 8.78 2.37
CA ARG A 61 1.41 8.03 1.12
C ARG A 61 0.90 6.64 1.46
N ASP A 62 -0.37 6.40 1.15
CA ASP A 62 -0.82 5.02 0.94
C ASP A 62 -0.06 4.50 -0.27
N SER A 63 0.62 3.37 -0.12
CA SER A 63 1.36 2.82 -1.25
C SER A 63 0.35 2.44 -2.33
N VAL A 64 0.59 2.83 -3.59
CA VAL A 64 -0.27 2.44 -4.72
C VAL A 64 -0.49 0.93 -4.76
N LEU A 65 0.51 0.15 -4.32
CA LEU A 65 0.40 -1.29 -4.15
C LEU A 65 -0.64 -1.71 -3.10
N GLN A 66 -0.75 -1.03 -1.95
CA GLN A 66 -1.80 -1.29 -0.96
C GLN A 66 -3.19 -0.99 -1.53
N ILE A 67 -3.33 0.08 -2.31
CA ILE A 67 -4.60 0.42 -2.97
C ILE A 67 -4.99 -0.68 -3.97
N LEU A 68 -4.03 -1.15 -4.77
CA LEU A 68 -4.24 -2.27 -5.70
C LEU A 68 -4.52 -3.59 -4.98
N LEU A 69 -3.85 -3.87 -3.87
CA LEU A 69 -4.08 -5.08 -3.08
C LEU A 69 -5.49 -5.08 -2.48
N ALA A 70 -5.92 -3.95 -1.90
CA ALA A 70 -7.28 -3.78 -1.37
C ALA A 70 -8.33 -3.93 -2.48
N ALA A 71 -8.06 -3.41 -3.68
CA ALA A 71 -8.95 -3.57 -4.83
C ALA A 71 -9.08 -5.03 -5.31
N VAL A 72 -8.05 -5.86 -5.10
CA VAL A 72 -8.09 -7.30 -5.43
C VAL A 72 -8.74 -8.12 -4.32
N GLU A 73 -8.47 -7.81 -3.05
CA GLU A 73 -9.08 -8.50 -1.90
C GLU A 73 -10.58 -8.20 -1.77
N GLY A 74 -11.05 -7.04 -2.24
CA GLY A 74 -12.48 -6.68 -2.26
C GLY A 74 -13.33 -7.42 -3.32
N VAL A 75 -12.75 -8.30 -4.13
CA VAL A 75 -13.47 -9.02 -5.20
C VAL A 75 -14.05 -10.36 -4.74
N GLU A 76 -13.75 -10.84 -3.52
CA GLU A 76 -14.21 -12.15 -3.03
C GLU A 76 -15.55 -12.15 -2.25
N GLY A 77 -16.41 -11.14 -2.39
CA GLY A 77 -17.77 -11.28 -1.88
C GLY A 77 -18.63 -10.03 -1.95
N ASP A 78 -19.31 -9.83 -3.08
CA ASP A 78 -20.67 -9.28 -3.09
C ASP A 78 -21.34 -9.55 -4.46
N ASP A 79 -22.09 -10.65 -4.55
CA ASP A 79 -23.05 -10.94 -5.62
C ASP A 79 -24.31 -10.06 -5.45
N THR A 80 -24.15 -8.75 -5.27
CA THR A 80 -25.28 -7.82 -5.19
C THR A 80 -25.14 -6.74 -6.26
N ALA A 81 -25.62 -7.06 -7.46
CA ALA A 81 -25.82 -6.10 -8.54
C ALA A 81 -26.66 -4.90 -8.04
N PRO A 82 -26.21 -3.64 -8.22
CA PRO A 82 -27.10 -2.50 -8.01
C PRO A 82 -28.00 -2.39 -9.24
N SER A 83 -29.25 -2.82 -9.08
CA SER A 83 -30.35 -2.53 -9.98
C SER A 83 -30.50 -1.01 -10.13
N ILE A 84 -29.97 -0.46 -11.21
CA ILE A 84 -30.23 0.93 -11.61
C ILE A 84 -31.70 1.00 -12.05
N GLY A 85 -32.57 1.35 -11.10
CA GLY A 85 -33.94 1.76 -11.36
C GLY A 85 -33.91 3.04 -12.19
N ARG A 86 -34.22 2.89 -13.48
CA ARG A 86 -34.41 3.98 -14.43
C ARG A 86 -35.66 4.74 -13.99
N ALA A 87 -35.48 5.94 -13.44
CA ALA A 87 -36.55 6.85 -13.14
C ALA A 87 -37.15 7.36 -14.47
N ASP A 88 -38.44 7.09 -14.62
CA ASP A 88 -39.36 7.65 -15.61
C ASP A 88 -39.24 9.18 -15.68
N GLN A 89 -39.14 9.71 -16.90
CA GLN A 89 -39.50 11.09 -17.23
C GLN A 89 -40.08 11.12 -18.64
#